data_AF-A0A0U4BWS8-F1
#
_entry.id   AF-A0A0U4BWS8-F1
#
_cell.length_a   1.000
_cell.length_b   1.000
_cell.length_c   1.000
_cell.angle_alpha   90.00
_cell.angle_beta   90.00
_cell.angle_gamma   90.00
#
_symmetry.space_group_name_H-M   'P 1'
#
loop_
_entity.id
_entity.type
_entity.pdbx_description
1 polymer ?
#
loop_
_entity_poly.entity_id
_entity_poly.type
_entity_poly.pdbx_seq_one_letter_code
_entity_poly.pdbx_strand_id
1 'polypeptide(L)'
;MNTSLRSLCLGSALGLFGLPALAQAPAERVLVVSPTVGEVIDGGEKARFGLFPAYAADNFVEARFMRSLTPDSAITLRARLRDGRLDARPYSEAEFLAVREAIARRVQELGAQATAPAAIAAQQAPNPPVSTKAVPEIIGRTYSVELLSGSSFNGILRASNAEELEFETKDLGLVKVQRANLKRLELLTEQQAKKGFQDVGNGTRLLFAPTARNLRRGEGYVQDIEVYFIGANYGITDNISLGVLVPVIPFIAGKAFAITPKVSVPVSEKFHVGVGALYARVSVSAFGVSAGGGIGYGVGTYGTADDNVTLGVGYGFTDRGETSSSPVVVLGGAKRISNYVSLINETYIYDGGALGLVGGRFHAKRFSGSLGAAYGTNVGGIYPAYLEAAYRFGKNK
;
A
#
# COMPACT_ATOMS: atom_id res chain seq x y z
N MET A 1 -17.44 -64.10 9.44
CA MET A 1 -16.01 -64.42 9.61
C MET A 1 -15.23 -63.14 9.30
N ASN A 2 -14.79 -62.36 10.29
CA ASN A 2 -13.50 -62.46 11.01
C ASN A 2 -12.31 -62.49 10.03
N THR A 3 -11.22 -61.71 10.14
CA THR A 3 -10.55 -61.15 11.32
C THR A 3 -9.47 -60.12 10.91
N SER A 4 -9.01 -59.33 11.87
CA SER A 4 -7.92 -58.34 11.82
C SER A 4 -6.52 -58.91 11.53
N LEU A 5 -5.57 -58.05 11.13
CA LEU A 5 -4.15 -58.22 11.50
C LEU A 5 -3.48 -56.89 11.89
N ARG A 6 -2.99 -56.85 13.13
CA ARG A 6 -1.99 -55.92 13.69
C ARG A 6 -0.61 -56.60 13.63
N SER A 7 0.47 -55.83 13.47
CA SER A 7 1.78 -55.94 14.17
C SER A 7 2.72 -54.85 13.62
N LEU A 8 3.13 -53.83 14.39
CA LEU A 8 4.25 -53.75 15.34
C LEU A 8 5.65 -53.91 14.72
N CYS A 9 6.43 -52.82 14.70
CA CYS A 9 7.89 -52.84 14.85
C CYS A 9 8.31 -51.62 15.69
N LEU A 10 8.76 -51.91 16.92
CA LEU A 10 9.52 -51.03 17.81
C LEU A 10 10.94 -50.87 17.27
N GLY A 11 11.49 -49.65 17.33
CA GLY A 11 12.91 -49.37 17.11
C GLY A 11 13.37 -48.30 18.09
N SER A 12 14.08 -48.75 19.12
CA SER A 12 14.64 -47.99 20.24
C SER A 12 15.70 -46.96 19.79
N ALA A 13 15.71 -45.77 20.40
CA ALA A 13 16.89 -44.89 20.40
C ALA A 13 17.13 -44.37 21.82
N LEU A 14 18.26 -44.82 22.38
CA LEU A 14 18.81 -44.44 23.68
C LEU A 14 19.12 -42.94 23.75
N GLY A 15 18.81 -42.33 24.89
CA GLY A 15 19.24 -41.00 25.26
C GLY A 15 20.72 -40.95 25.66
N LEU A 16 21.40 -39.90 25.21
CA LEU A 16 22.67 -39.42 25.73
C LEU A 16 22.43 -37.99 26.24
N PHE A 17 22.33 -37.84 27.56
CA PHE A 17 22.31 -36.56 28.24
C PHE A 17 23.75 -35.99 28.26
N GLY A 18 24.02 -35.01 27.40
CA GLY A 18 25.19 -34.15 27.51
C GLY A 18 24.89 -32.98 28.45
N LEU A 19 25.72 -32.81 29.49
CA LEU A 19 25.74 -31.60 30.31
C LEU A 19 26.08 -30.38 29.43
N PRO A 20 25.37 -29.25 29.52
CA PRO A 20 25.74 -28.06 28.80
C PRO A 20 26.99 -27.45 29.45
N ALA A 21 28.06 -27.33 28.66
CA ALA A 21 29.19 -26.49 29.01
C ALA A 21 28.69 -25.04 29.21
N LEU A 22 29.00 -24.45 30.36
CA LEU A 22 28.83 -23.01 30.58
C LEU A 22 29.77 -22.27 29.62
N ALA A 23 29.26 -21.89 28.45
CA ALA A 23 29.96 -20.99 27.55
C ALA A 23 30.19 -19.67 28.28
N GLN A 24 31.46 -19.33 28.54
CA GLN A 24 31.83 -17.98 28.93
C GLN A 24 31.37 -17.04 27.81
N ALA A 25 30.57 -16.02 28.18
CA ALA A 25 30.18 -14.99 27.22
C ALA A 25 31.46 -14.36 26.63
N PRO A 26 31.57 -14.27 25.29
CA PRO A 26 32.76 -13.70 24.67
C PRO A 26 32.97 -12.27 25.19
N ALA A 27 34.23 -11.91 25.43
CA ALA A 27 34.56 -10.54 25.81
C ALA A 27 34.19 -9.61 24.64
N GLU A 28 33.38 -8.58 24.89
CA GLU A 28 32.88 -7.66 23.88
C GLU A 28 33.29 -6.21 24.22
N ARG A 29 33.44 -5.38 23.19
CA ARG A 29 33.66 -3.93 23.33
C ARG A 29 32.60 -3.13 22.59
N VAL A 30 32.22 -1.98 23.12
CA VAL A 30 31.31 -1.04 22.45
C VAL A 30 32.01 -0.41 21.24
N LEU A 31 31.30 -0.25 20.13
CA LEU A 31 31.74 0.46 18.93
C LEU A 31 30.93 1.74 18.73
N VAL A 32 31.64 2.86 18.62
CA VAL A 32 31.06 4.15 18.22
C VAL A 32 30.96 4.20 16.69
N VAL A 33 29.73 4.15 16.17
CA VAL A 33 29.50 4.19 14.71
C VAL A 33 29.81 5.56 14.13
N SER A 34 29.52 6.64 14.86
CA SER A 34 29.88 8.01 14.50
C SER A 34 30.06 8.86 15.77
N PRO A 35 31.04 9.79 15.81
CA PRO A 35 31.16 10.76 16.90
C PRO A 35 29.89 11.58 17.13
N THR A 36 29.04 11.72 16.11
CA THR A 36 27.78 12.49 16.18
C THR A 36 26.72 11.87 17.09
N VAL A 37 26.69 10.54 17.19
CA VAL A 37 25.66 9.79 17.96
C VAL A 37 26.24 9.05 19.17
N GLY A 38 27.57 9.13 19.36
CA GLY A 38 28.25 8.50 20.50
C GLY A 38 28.12 6.97 20.57
N GLU A 39 28.23 6.44 21.78
CA GLU A 39 28.18 5.00 22.08
C GLU A 39 26.76 4.42 22.15
N VAL A 40 25.78 5.27 22.46
CA VAL A 40 24.38 4.90 22.67
C VAL A 40 23.52 5.73 21.75
N ILE A 41 22.77 5.07 20.87
CA ILE A 41 21.88 5.73 19.92
C ILE A 41 20.47 5.68 20.50
N ASP A 42 19.91 6.82 20.88
CA ASP A 42 18.56 6.91 21.44
C ASP A 42 17.46 7.02 20.36
N GLY A 43 16.19 6.98 20.80
CA GLY A 43 15.04 7.11 19.89
C GLY A 43 14.98 8.46 19.14
N GLY A 44 15.48 9.54 19.75
CA GLY A 44 15.56 10.86 19.12
C GLY A 44 16.61 10.89 18.01
N GLU A 45 17.78 10.32 18.24
CA GLU A 45 18.85 10.18 17.26
C GLU A 45 18.46 9.22 16.13
N LYS A 46 17.81 8.09 16.46
CA LYS A 46 17.21 7.19 15.48
C LYS A 46 16.26 7.94 14.55
N ALA A 47 15.38 8.78 15.08
CA ALA A 47 14.44 9.56 14.29
C ALA A 47 15.16 10.66 13.48
N ARG A 48 16.11 11.37 14.08
CA ARG A 48 16.87 12.45 13.45
C ARG A 48 17.71 11.96 12.26
N PHE A 49 18.33 10.79 12.40
CA PHE A 49 19.23 10.21 11.41
C PHE A 49 18.62 9.09 10.57
N GLY A 50 17.34 8.76 10.77
CA GLY A 50 16.64 7.72 10.00
C GLY A 50 17.21 6.32 10.20
N LEU A 51 17.69 6.01 11.41
CA LEU A 51 18.41 4.77 11.71
C LEU A 51 17.47 3.61 12.04
N PHE A 52 17.96 2.40 11.84
CA PHE A 52 17.33 1.13 12.22
C PHE A 52 15.84 1.03 11.85
N PRO A 53 15.50 1.03 10.56
CA PRO A 53 14.10 0.96 10.09
C PRO A 53 13.39 -0.32 10.53
N ALA A 54 14.14 -1.37 10.87
CA ALA A 54 13.60 -2.62 11.43
C ALA A 54 12.95 -2.44 12.80
N TYR A 55 13.32 -1.41 13.56
CA TYR A 55 12.68 -1.08 14.83
C TYR A 55 11.68 0.07 14.64
N ALA A 56 10.43 -0.18 15.02
CA ALA A 56 9.41 0.85 15.07
C ALA A 56 9.82 1.94 16.06
N ALA A 57 9.62 3.21 15.69
CA ALA A 57 10.13 4.35 16.47
C ALA A 57 9.46 4.50 17.84
N ASP A 58 8.23 4.03 17.98
CA ASP A 58 7.44 3.98 19.21
C ASP A 58 7.87 2.87 20.17
N ASN A 59 8.50 1.80 19.69
CA ASN A 59 8.98 0.69 20.51
C ASN A 59 10.51 0.71 20.78
N PHE A 60 11.27 1.59 20.14
CA PHE A 60 12.72 1.70 20.33
C PHE A 60 13.07 2.59 21.53
N VAL A 61 14.00 2.14 22.39
CA VAL A 61 14.55 2.95 23.50
C VAL A 61 15.94 3.42 23.15
N GLU A 62 16.87 2.48 22.97
CA GLU A 62 18.27 2.75 22.65
C GLU A 62 18.89 1.56 21.92
N ALA A 63 19.99 1.79 21.22
CA ALA A 63 20.84 0.72 20.71
C ALA A 63 22.33 1.04 20.80
N ARG A 64 23.14 -0.02 20.83
CA ARG A 64 24.60 0.03 20.86
C ARG A 64 25.18 -0.99 19.88
N PHE A 65 26.26 -0.63 19.22
CA PHE A 65 27.05 -1.60 18.46
C PHE A 65 28.09 -2.23 19.38
N MET A 66 28.19 -3.55 19.35
CA MET A 66 29.16 -4.35 20.09
C MET A 66 30.05 -5.07 19.09
N ARG A 67 31.35 -5.15 19.36
CA ARG A 67 32.27 -6.02 18.64
C ARG A 67 32.78 -7.10 19.56
N SER A 68 32.68 -8.34 19.12
CA SER A 68 33.29 -9.47 19.82
C SER A 68 34.82 -9.39 19.72
N LEU A 69 35.51 -9.70 20.82
CA LEU A 69 36.98 -9.79 20.87
C LEU A 69 37.49 -11.20 20.48
N THR A 70 36.60 -12.03 19.93
CA THR A 70 36.94 -13.31 19.31
C THR A 70 37.56 -13.09 17.92
N PRO A 71 38.27 -14.10 17.36
CA PRO A 71 38.96 -13.96 16.07
C PRO A 71 38.07 -13.55 14.89
N ASP A 72 36.76 -13.84 14.97
CA ASP A 72 35.76 -13.47 13.96
C ASP A 72 35.35 -11.99 14.00
N SER A 73 35.71 -11.24 15.05
CA SER A 73 35.46 -9.79 15.20
C SER A 73 34.04 -9.35 14.87
N ALA A 74 33.05 -10.21 15.12
CA ALA A 74 31.67 -10.00 14.71
C ALA A 74 31.07 -8.74 15.35
N ILE A 75 30.35 -7.95 14.54
CA ILE A 75 29.63 -6.75 15.01
C ILE A 75 28.18 -7.13 15.26
N THR A 76 27.63 -6.73 16.41
CA THR A 76 26.23 -6.95 16.77
C THR A 76 25.60 -5.63 17.19
N LEU A 77 24.43 -5.31 16.65
CA LEU A 77 23.60 -4.24 17.18
C LEU A 77 22.72 -4.82 18.29
N ARG A 78 22.85 -4.28 19.51
CA ARG A 78 21.95 -4.58 20.62
C ARG A 78 20.98 -3.44 20.81
N ALA A 79 19.69 -3.72 20.66
CA ALA A 79 18.61 -2.75 20.84
C ALA A 79 17.76 -3.11 22.05
N ARG A 80 17.46 -2.11 22.88
CA ARG A 80 16.51 -2.22 23.98
C ARG A 80 15.18 -1.63 23.54
N LEU A 81 14.12 -2.41 23.72
CA LEU A 81 12.75 -2.02 23.35
C LEU A 81 11.95 -1.60 24.58
N ARG A 82 10.84 -0.87 24.36
CA ARG A 82 9.98 -0.36 25.45
C ARG A 82 9.25 -1.47 26.20
N ASP A 83 9.01 -2.59 25.54
CA ASP A 83 8.46 -3.82 26.13
C ASP A 83 9.46 -4.55 27.07
N GLY A 84 10.68 -4.02 27.23
CA GLY A 84 11.75 -4.59 28.07
C GLY A 84 12.60 -5.64 27.35
N ARG A 85 12.26 -6.00 26.11
CA ARG A 85 13.02 -6.98 25.32
C ARG A 85 14.36 -6.39 24.85
N LEU A 86 15.40 -7.20 24.94
CA LEU A 86 16.70 -6.96 24.34
C LEU A 86 16.79 -7.76 23.04
N ASP A 87 16.91 -7.06 21.92
CA ASP A 87 17.13 -7.67 20.62
C ASP A 87 18.60 -7.54 20.22
N ALA A 88 19.15 -8.56 19.58
CA ALA A 88 20.55 -8.61 19.17
C ALA A 88 20.62 -9.09 17.71
N ARG A 89 21.08 -8.20 16.83
CA ARG A 89 21.17 -8.47 15.40
C ARG A 89 22.63 -8.43 14.94
N PRO A 90 23.14 -9.45 14.23
CA PRO A 90 24.46 -9.39 13.63
C PRO A 90 24.50 -8.33 12.51
N TYR A 91 25.61 -7.62 12.42
CA TYR A 91 25.92 -6.63 11.39
C TYR A 91 27.23 -7.01 10.72
N SER A 92 27.23 -7.03 9.39
CA SER A 92 28.47 -7.04 8.62
C SER A 92 29.21 -5.70 8.75
N GLU A 93 30.51 -5.72 8.50
CA GLU A 93 31.32 -4.48 8.49
C GLU A 93 30.82 -3.47 7.45
N ALA A 94 30.33 -3.95 6.29
CA ALA A 94 29.72 -3.12 5.26
C ALA A 94 28.41 -2.45 5.74
N GLU A 95 27.54 -3.17 6.45
CA GLU A 95 26.32 -2.60 7.02
C GLU A 95 26.63 -1.55 8.10
N PHE A 96 27.65 -1.80 8.93
CA PHE A 96 28.12 -0.83 9.94
C PHE A 96 28.64 0.46 9.29
N LEU A 97 29.43 0.35 8.21
CA LEU A 97 29.92 1.50 7.45
C LEU A 97 28.79 2.25 6.74
N ALA A 98 27.80 1.54 6.19
CA ALA A 98 26.62 2.17 5.58
C ALA A 98 25.81 3.02 6.59
N VAL A 99 25.71 2.57 7.85
CA VAL A 99 25.11 3.36 8.93
C VAL A 99 25.91 4.63 9.22
N ARG A 100 27.24 4.53 9.28
CA ARG A 100 28.12 5.71 9.45
C ARG A 100 27.93 6.72 8.31
N GLU A 101 27.90 6.26 7.06
CA GLU A 101 27.69 7.13 5.89
C GLU A 101 26.29 7.78 5.90
N ALA A 102 25.25 7.05 6.31
CA ALA A 102 23.91 7.60 6.44
C ALA A 102 23.87 8.76 7.46
N ILE A 103 24.53 8.60 8.61
CA ILE A 103 24.66 9.68 9.62
C ILE A 103 25.40 10.88 9.01
N ALA A 104 26.54 10.64 8.34
CA ALA A 104 27.34 11.72 7.74
C ALA A 104 26.58 12.52 6.67
N ARG A 105 25.86 11.84 5.76
CA ARG A 105 25.00 12.49 4.76
C ARG A 105 23.92 13.33 5.42
N ARG A 106 23.26 12.77 6.44
CA ARG A 106 22.17 13.47 7.12
C ARG A 106 22.66 14.69 7.91
N VAL A 107 23.87 14.65 8.47
CA VAL A 107 24.51 15.83 9.08
C VAL A 107 24.74 16.93 8.03
N GLN A 108 25.21 16.59 6.84
CA GLN A 108 25.41 17.55 5.75
C GLN A 108 24.09 18.15 5.26
N GLU A 109 23.03 17.34 5.11
CA GLU A 109 21.70 17.83 4.73
C GLU A 109 21.13 18.82 5.76
N LEU A 110 21.27 18.50 7.05
CA LEU A 110 20.80 19.36 8.13
C LEU A 110 21.66 20.64 8.26
N GLY A 111 22.96 20.56 7.96
CA GLY A 111 23.87 21.72 7.94
C GLY A 111 23.67 22.64 6.73
N ALA A 112 23.38 22.08 5.55
CA ALA A 112 23.09 22.83 4.33
C ALA A 112 21.76 23.60 4.42
N GLN A 113 20.78 23.06 5.15
CA GLN A 113 19.54 23.77 5.49
C GLN A 113 19.76 24.97 6.41
N ALA A 114 20.86 25.02 7.17
CA ALA A 114 21.19 26.13 8.05
C ALA A 114 22.05 27.23 7.37
N THR A 115 22.62 26.99 6.19
CA THR A 115 23.57 27.90 5.50
C THR A 115 23.07 28.45 4.16
N ALA A 116 21.81 28.20 3.78
CA ALA A 116 21.23 28.83 2.60
C ALA A 116 21.07 30.37 2.79
N PRO A 117 21.59 31.22 1.87
CA PRO A 117 21.54 32.68 2.01
C PRO A 117 20.11 33.24 2.02
N ALA A 118 19.90 34.23 2.89
CA ALA A 118 18.66 34.91 3.24
C ALA A 118 17.99 35.76 2.12
N ALA A 119 18.10 35.38 0.84
CA ALA A 119 17.63 36.21 -0.29
C ALA A 119 16.28 35.78 -0.92
N ILE A 120 15.59 34.78 -0.38
CA ILE A 120 14.18 34.46 -0.77
C ILE A 120 13.21 34.67 0.41
N ALA A 121 13.72 35.06 1.59
CA ALA A 121 12.93 35.24 2.81
C ALA A 121 12.13 36.56 2.89
N ALA A 122 12.02 37.33 1.80
CA ALA A 122 11.27 38.58 1.78
C ALA A 122 9.83 38.47 1.22
N GLN A 123 9.34 37.27 0.86
CA GLN A 123 7.93 37.10 0.43
C GLN A 123 7.16 35.94 1.03
N GLN A 124 7.75 35.13 1.91
CA GLN A 124 6.99 34.19 2.73
C GLN A 124 7.59 34.14 4.12
N ALA A 125 7.12 35.04 4.99
CA ALA A 125 7.19 34.78 6.42
C ALA A 125 6.54 33.42 6.67
N PRO A 126 7.19 32.51 7.41
CA PRO A 126 6.53 31.33 7.92
C PRO A 126 5.35 31.82 8.73
N ASN A 127 4.14 31.35 8.39
CA ASN A 127 3.08 31.34 9.38
C ASN A 127 3.70 30.77 10.67
N PRO A 128 3.43 31.39 11.84
CA PRO A 128 3.85 30.82 13.11
C PRO A 128 3.45 29.34 13.15
N PRO A 129 4.14 28.48 13.94
CA PRO A 129 3.66 27.12 14.16
C PRO A 129 2.17 27.23 14.41
N VAL A 130 1.38 26.46 13.66
CA VAL A 130 -0.04 26.35 13.90
C VAL A 130 -0.15 25.84 15.33
N SER A 131 -0.15 26.78 16.28
CA SER A 131 -1.13 26.77 17.33
C SER A 131 -2.39 26.41 16.58
N THR A 132 -2.94 25.25 16.92
CA THR A 132 -4.37 25.10 16.88
C THR A 132 -4.92 26.44 17.34
N LYS A 133 -5.39 27.28 16.41
CA LYS A 133 -6.61 27.99 16.68
C LYS A 133 -7.53 26.83 17.01
N ALA A 134 -7.66 26.56 18.31
CA ALA A 134 -8.78 25.85 18.83
C ALA A 134 -9.94 26.70 18.35
N VAL A 135 -10.46 26.38 17.15
CA VAL A 135 -11.88 26.52 16.91
C VAL A 135 -12.44 25.76 18.10
N PRO A 136 -13.10 26.44 19.06
CA PRO A 136 -13.58 25.78 20.26
C PRO A 136 -14.34 24.56 19.79
N GLU A 137 -13.99 23.40 20.34
CA GLU A 137 -14.61 22.15 19.94
C GLU A 137 -16.10 22.25 20.23
N ILE A 138 -16.90 22.34 19.17
CA ILE A 138 -18.31 22.67 19.28
C ILE A 138 -19.06 21.36 19.50
N ILE A 139 -19.51 21.14 20.73
CA ILE A 139 -20.39 20.03 21.06
C ILE A 139 -21.63 20.08 20.15
N GLY A 140 -22.02 18.93 19.63
CA GLY A 140 -23.15 18.78 18.71
C GLY A 140 -22.81 18.98 17.23
N ARG A 141 -21.58 19.35 16.87
CA ARG A 141 -21.14 19.43 15.46
C ARG A 141 -20.44 18.15 15.00
N THR A 142 -20.50 17.91 13.69
CA THR A 142 -19.83 16.77 13.05
C THR A 142 -18.39 17.10 12.71
N TYR A 143 -17.48 16.23 13.13
CA TYR A 143 -16.06 16.32 12.84
C TYR A 143 -15.62 15.14 11.98
N SER A 144 -14.63 15.36 11.11
CA SER A 144 -13.81 14.30 10.54
C SER A 144 -12.59 14.11 11.43
N VAL A 145 -12.43 12.88 11.92
CA VAL A 145 -11.42 12.49 12.89
C VAL A 145 -10.44 11.55 12.19
N GLU A 146 -9.14 11.85 12.25
CA GLU A 146 -8.07 10.96 11.84
C GLU A 146 -7.18 10.64 13.04
N LEU A 147 -6.95 9.35 13.29
CA LEU A 147 -6.12 8.87 14.38
C LEU A 147 -4.68 8.60 13.92
N LEU A 148 -3.73 8.57 14.86
CA LEU A 148 -2.34 8.21 14.60
C LEU A 148 -2.19 6.78 14.07
N SER A 149 -3.10 5.87 14.45
CA SER A 149 -3.20 4.51 13.89
C SER A 149 -3.52 4.49 12.39
N GLY A 150 -3.94 5.62 11.84
CA GLY A 150 -4.42 5.73 10.47
C GLY A 150 -5.92 5.48 10.32
N SER A 151 -6.65 5.07 11.36
CA SER A 151 -8.11 4.99 11.33
C SER A 151 -8.73 6.39 11.20
N SER A 152 -9.86 6.51 10.53
CA SER A 152 -10.62 7.76 10.45
C SER A 152 -12.11 7.52 10.39
N PHE A 153 -12.87 8.47 10.93
CA PHE A 153 -14.32 8.40 10.96
C PHE A 153 -14.91 9.81 11.02
N ASN A 154 -16.20 9.93 10.70
CA ASN A 154 -16.96 11.14 10.97
C ASN A 154 -17.90 10.89 12.14
N GLY A 155 -17.97 11.83 13.08
CA GLY A 155 -18.80 11.70 14.28
C GLY A 155 -19.24 13.04 14.82
N ILE A 156 -20.38 13.06 15.52
CA ILE A 156 -20.87 14.23 16.24
C ILE A 156 -20.15 14.28 17.57
N LEU A 157 -19.46 15.39 17.86
CA LEU A 157 -18.79 15.56 19.15
C LEU A 157 -19.84 15.67 20.27
N ARG A 158 -19.79 14.77 21.25
CA ARG A 158 -20.72 14.75 22.40
C ARG A 158 -20.08 15.24 23.68
N ALA A 159 -18.81 14.93 23.89
CA ALA A 159 -18.05 15.43 25.02
C ALA A 159 -16.61 15.74 24.62
N SER A 160 -16.04 16.74 25.28
CA SER A 160 -14.64 17.12 25.16
C SER A 160 -14.10 17.41 26.54
N ASN A 161 -13.01 16.74 26.91
CA ASN A 161 -12.24 17.03 28.12
C ASN A 161 -10.75 17.15 27.77
N ALA A 162 -9.89 17.32 28.78
CA ALA A 162 -8.46 17.57 28.58
C ALA A 162 -7.68 16.40 27.97
N GLU A 163 -8.19 15.17 28.06
CA GLU A 163 -7.48 13.94 27.65
C GLU A 163 -8.23 13.18 26.55
N GLU A 164 -9.54 13.29 26.50
CA GLU A 164 -10.43 12.49 25.67
C GLU A 164 -11.50 13.34 24.97
N LEU A 165 -11.87 12.90 23.76
CA LEU A 165 -13.03 13.34 23.01
C LEU A 165 -14.00 12.18 22.83
N GLU A 166 -15.29 12.43 23.00
CA GLU A 166 -16.35 11.44 22.74
C GLU A 166 -17.15 11.82 21.50
N PHE A 167 -17.26 10.90 20.56
CA PHE A 167 -17.99 11.09 19.32
C PHE A 167 -19.13 10.09 19.20
N GLU A 168 -20.33 10.56 18.88
CA GLU A 168 -21.41 9.70 18.40
C GLU A 168 -21.26 9.52 16.88
N THR A 169 -21.03 8.29 16.47
CA THR A 169 -20.89 7.89 15.07
C THR A 169 -22.14 7.16 14.61
N LYS A 170 -22.46 7.27 13.32
CA LYS A 170 -23.64 6.61 12.74
C LYS A 170 -23.52 5.08 12.74
N ASP A 171 -22.30 4.56 12.53
CA ASP A 171 -22.06 3.14 12.28
C ASP A 171 -21.48 2.40 13.49
N LEU A 172 -20.70 3.08 14.35
CA LEU A 172 -19.98 2.46 15.47
C LEU A 172 -20.56 2.83 16.86
N GLY A 173 -21.62 3.65 16.89
CA GLY A 173 -22.15 4.20 18.13
C GLY A 173 -21.19 5.21 18.77
N LEU A 174 -21.09 5.21 20.11
CA LEU A 174 -20.19 6.10 20.85
C LEU A 174 -18.74 5.63 20.77
N VAL A 175 -17.86 6.50 20.30
CA VAL A 175 -16.43 6.27 20.13
C VAL A 175 -15.66 7.28 20.98
N LYS A 176 -14.86 6.76 21.91
CA LYS A 176 -13.94 7.52 22.77
C LYS A 176 -12.56 7.57 22.13
N VAL A 177 -11.99 8.78 22.02
CA VAL A 177 -10.67 9.00 21.41
C VAL A 177 -9.81 9.81 22.37
N GLN A 178 -8.68 9.23 22.78
CA GLN A 178 -7.65 9.98 23.48
C GLN A 178 -7.04 11.03 22.55
N ARG A 179 -6.86 12.25 23.04
CA ARG A 179 -6.25 13.36 22.28
C ARG A 179 -4.84 13.03 21.82
N ALA A 180 -4.10 12.26 22.62
CA ALA A 180 -2.78 11.75 22.27
C ALA A 180 -2.78 10.90 20.98
N ASN A 181 -3.92 10.29 20.64
CA ASN A 181 -4.10 9.48 19.44
C ASN A 181 -4.69 10.26 18.26
N LEU A 182 -5.00 11.55 18.41
CA LEU A 182 -5.50 12.39 17.32
C LEU A 182 -4.37 12.83 16.39
N LYS A 183 -4.52 12.52 15.11
CA LYS A 183 -3.66 13.04 14.04
C LYS A 183 -4.27 14.25 13.36
N ARG A 184 -5.59 14.25 13.13
CA ARG A 184 -6.33 15.37 12.52
C ARG A 184 -7.75 15.43 13.06
N LEU A 185 -8.24 16.63 13.33
CA LEU A 185 -9.61 16.89 13.72
C LEU A 185 -10.13 18.09 12.91
N GLU A 186 -11.14 17.86 12.07
CA GLU A 186 -11.62 18.85 11.11
C GLU A 186 -13.14 19.02 11.25
N LEU A 187 -13.59 20.25 11.53
CA LEU A 187 -15.02 20.55 11.58
C LEU A 187 -15.63 20.46 10.18
N LEU A 188 -16.67 19.65 10.02
CA LEU A 188 -17.34 19.50 8.74
C LEU A 188 -18.46 20.54 8.60
N THR A 189 -18.58 21.10 7.40
CA THR A 189 -19.78 21.87 7.01
C THR A 189 -21.00 20.96 7.01
N GLU A 190 -22.21 21.51 7.12
CA GLU A 190 -23.45 20.71 7.10
C GLU A 190 -23.60 19.87 5.84
N GLN A 191 -23.08 20.34 4.71
CA GLN A 191 -23.08 19.61 3.46
C GLN A 191 -22.09 18.43 3.46
N GLN A 192 -20.92 18.59 4.07
CA GLN A 192 -19.94 17.52 4.26
C GLN A 192 -20.39 16.50 5.32
N ALA A 193 -20.99 16.98 6.41
CA ALA A 193 -21.56 16.16 7.47
C ALA A 193 -22.67 15.25 6.93
N LYS A 194 -23.54 15.76 6.05
CA LYS A 194 -24.57 14.97 5.35
C LYS A 194 -24.00 13.89 4.43
N LYS A 195 -22.82 14.11 3.82
CA LYS A 195 -22.14 13.11 2.99
C LYS A 195 -21.48 11.99 3.81
N GLY A 196 -21.13 12.24 5.06
CA GLY A 196 -20.42 11.27 5.90
C GLY A 196 -18.95 11.07 5.50
N PHE A 197 -18.24 10.20 6.21
CA PHE A 197 -16.86 9.84 5.86
C PHE A 197 -16.95 8.85 4.70
N GLN A 198 -16.36 9.21 3.56
CA GLN A 198 -16.37 8.36 2.37
C GLN A 198 -14.92 8.14 1.95
N ASP A 199 -14.48 6.88 1.97
CA ASP A 199 -13.20 6.50 1.38
C ASP A 199 -13.34 6.62 -0.13
N VAL A 200 -13.06 7.80 -0.69
CA VAL A 200 -13.23 8.05 -2.12
C VAL A 200 -12.28 7.11 -2.87
N GLY A 201 -12.83 6.25 -3.73
CA GLY A 201 -12.01 5.50 -4.69
C GLY A 201 -11.21 6.51 -5.54
N ASN A 202 -10.05 6.15 -6.11
CA ASN A 202 -9.51 6.99 -7.20
C ASN A 202 -10.31 6.81 -8.49
N GLY A 203 -11.12 5.73 -8.56
CA GLY A 203 -11.96 5.39 -9.68
C GLY A 203 -11.13 5.09 -10.93
N THR A 204 -9.87 4.64 -10.78
CA THR A 204 -8.93 4.43 -11.89
C THR A 204 -9.17 3.15 -12.67
N ARG A 205 -9.98 2.24 -12.13
CA ARG A 205 -10.39 0.98 -12.75
C ARG A 205 -11.83 0.63 -12.39
N LEU A 206 -12.46 -0.13 -13.29
CA LEU A 206 -13.66 -0.92 -13.03
C LEU A 206 -13.23 -2.19 -12.28
N LEU A 207 -13.70 -3.39 -12.66
CA LEU A 207 -13.20 -4.62 -12.06
C LEU A 207 -11.79 -4.87 -12.60
N PHE A 208 -11.65 -5.03 -13.91
CA PHE A 208 -10.37 -5.21 -14.60
C PHE A 208 -10.04 -4.04 -15.53
N ALA A 209 -11.01 -3.54 -16.29
CA ALA A 209 -10.77 -2.47 -17.26
C ALA A 209 -10.32 -1.16 -16.58
N PRO A 210 -9.38 -0.41 -17.18
CA PRO A 210 -9.03 0.91 -16.71
C PRO A 210 -10.17 1.89 -17.02
N THR A 211 -10.33 2.91 -16.17
CA THR A 211 -11.09 4.11 -16.53
C THR A 211 -10.15 5.16 -17.11
N ALA A 212 -10.71 6.23 -17.64
CA ALA A 212 -9.96 7.41 -18.03
C ALA A 212 -9.46 8.23 -16.84
N ARG A 213 -9.78 7.91 -15.59
CA ARG A 213 -9.23 8.61 -14.41
C ARG A 213 -7.82 8.09 -14.11
N ASN A 214 -6.87 8.98 -13.83
CA ASN A 214 -5.49 8.58 -13.58
C ASN A 214 -5.16 8.46 -12.09
N LEU A 215 -4.11 7.70 -11.78
CA LEU A 215 -3.41 7.83 -10.51
C LEU A 215 -2.68 9.17 -10.49
N ARG A 216 -2.83 9.95 -9.41
CA ARG A 216 -2.09 11.21 -9.27
C ARG A 216 -0.63 10.93 -8.96
N ARG A 217 0.23 11.96 -9.12
CA ARG A 217 1.65 11.84 -8.85
C ARG A 217 1.89 11.33 -7.43
N GLY A 218 2.59 10.21 -7.32
CA GLY A 218 2.92 9.58 -6.05
C GLY A 218 1.79 8.78 -5.40
N GLU A 219 0.61 8.68 -6.03
CA GLU A 219 -0.40 7.70 -5.67
C GLU A 219 -0.11 6.37 -6.36
N GLY A 220 -0.44 5.28 -5.68
CA GLY A 220 -0.35 3.95 -6.26
C GLY A 220 -1.18 2.93 -5.53
N TYR A 221 -1.22 1.73 -6.08
CA TYR A 221 -1.78 0.58 -5.39
C TYR A 221 -1.01 -0.68 -5.76
N VAL A 222 -0.94 -1.61 -4.81
CA VAL A 222 -0.65 -3.01 -5.07
C VAL A 222 -1.97 -3.77 -5.03
N GLN A 223 -2.10 -4.80 -5.85
CA GLN A 223 -3.30 -5.64 -5.86
C GLN A 223 -2.95 -7.09 -6.17
N ASP A 224 -3.75 -8.02 -5.68
CA ASP A 224 -3.87 -9.33 -6.27
C ASP A 224 -5.10 -9.41 -7.17
N ILE A 225 -5.03 -10.23 -8.21
CA ILE A 225 -6.15 -10.58 -9.07
C ILE A 225 -6.24 -12.10 -9.11
N GLU A 226 -7.38 -12.62 -8.68
CA GLU A 226 -7.75 -14.04 -8.62
C GLU A 226 -6.73 -14.94 -7.89
N VAL A 227 -5.93 -14.38 -6.98
CA VAL A 227 -4.80 -15.09 -6.34
C VAL A 227 -3.71 -15.54 -7.33
N TYR A 228 -3.90 -15.34 -8.63
CA TYR A 228 -2.97 -15.75 -9.68
C TYR A 228 -1.95 -14.68 -10.03
N PHE A 229 -2.35 -13.41 -9.97
CA PHE A 229 -1.49 -12.29 -10.33
C PHE A 229 -1.33 -11.32 -9.17
N ILE A 230 -0.12 -10.80 -9.00
CA ILE A 230 0.10 -9.58 -8.22
C ILE A 230 0.40 -8.46 -9.19
N GLY A 231 -0.09 -7.27 -8.87
CA GLY A 231 0.14 -6.08 -9.66
C GLY A 231 0.51 -4.90 -8.79
N ALA A 232 1.29 -3.98 -9.35
CA ALA A 232 1.54 -2.67 -8.78
C ALA A 232 1.25 -1.62 -9.86
N ASN A 233 0.58 -0.54 -9.49
CA ASN A 233 0.33 0.60 -10.37
C ASN A 233 0.73 1.89 -9.65
N TYR A 234 1.35 2.81 -10.39
CA TYR A 234 1.90 4.04 -9.84
C TYR A 234 1.68 5.23 -10.77
N GLY A 235 1.25 6.36 -10.20
CA GLY A 235 1.17 7.66 -10.88
C GLY A 235 2.54 8.34 -10.92
N ILE A 236 3.17 8.34 -12.09
CA ILE A 236 4.45 9.01 -12.34
C ILE A 236 4.24 10.54 -12.33
N THR A 237 3.16 10.99 -12.96
CA THR A 237 2.65 12.35 -12.92
C THR A 237 1.16 12.32 -12.62
N ASP A 238 0.49 13.47 -12.58
CA ASP A 238 -0.97 13.51 -12.46
C ASP A 238 -1.68 12.94 -13.71
N ASN A 239 -0.97 12.83 -14.83
CA ASN A 239 -1.51 12.41 -16.12
C ASN A 239 -0.89 11.12 -16.67
N ILE A 240 0.24 10.66 -16.13
CA ILE A 240 0.95 9.46 -16.58
C ILE A 240 1.02 8.45 -15.45
N SER A 241 0.60 7.22 -15.73
CA SER A 241 0.75 6.09 -14.82
C SER A 241 1.35 4.88 -15.52
N LEU A 242 1.95 4.01 -14.72
CA LEU A 242 2.48 2.73 -15.18
C LEU A 242 2.07 1.65 -14.18
N GLY A 243 1.58 0.54 -14.71
CA GLY A 243 1.38 -0.68 -13.95
C GLY A 243 2.26 -1.82 -14.43
N VAL A 244 2.48 -2.76 -13.53
CA VAL A 244 3.11 -4.05 -13.78
C VAL A 244 2.25 -5.12 -13.14
N LEU A 245 2.07 -6.25 -13.82
CA LEU A 245 1.42 -7.46 -13.31
C LEU A 245 2.37 -8.65 -13.49
N VAL A 246 2.48 -9.52 -12.50
CA VAL A 246 3.28 -10.75 -12.55
C VAL A 246 2.52 -11.90 -11.89
N PRO A 247 2.73 -13.16 -12.31
CA PRO A 247 2.12 -14.30 -11.64
C PRO A 247 2.67 -14.46 -10.21
N VAL A 248 1.81 -14.88 -9.27
CA VAL A 248 2.20 -15.17 -7.88
C VAL A 248 3.20 -16.33 -7.82
N ILE A 249 3.00 -17.36 -8.66
CA ILE A 249 3.83 -18.56 -8.69
C ILE A 249 4.61 -18.62 -10.02
N PRO A 250 5.84 -18.07 -10.07
CA PRO A 250 6.61 -17.99 -11.31
C PRO A 250 7.03 -19.36 -11.87
N PHE A 251 7.07 -20.40 -11.03
CA PHE A 251 7.48 -21.76 -11.43
C PHE A 251 6.37 -22.56 -12.13
N ILE A 252 5.10 -22.18 -11.97
CA ILE A 252 3.95 -22.87 -12.61
C ILE A 252 3.53 -22.16 -13.90
N ALA A 253 3.60 -20.82 -13.92
CA ALA A 253 3.15 -20.00 -15.06
C ALA A 253 4.29 -19.56 -16.01
N GLY A 254 5.54 -19.91 -15.71
CA GLY A 254 6.71 -19.45 -16.45
C GLY A 254 7.04 -17.97 -16.19
N LYS A 255 7.98 -17.41 -16.97
CA LYS A 255 8.31 -15.97 -16.94
C LYS A 255 7.19 -15.21 -17.65
N ALA A 256 6.14 -14.90 -16.91
CA ALA A 256 5.05 -14.05 -17.38
C ALA A 256 5.09 -12.68 -16.72
N PHE A 257 4.80 -11.63 -17.48
CA PHE A 257 4.55 -10.30 -16.94
C PHE A 257 3.62 -9.52 -17.86
N ALA A 258 2.96 -8.51 -17.30
CA ALA A 258 2.25 -7.50 -18.06
C ALA A 258 2.69 -6.11 -17.61
N ILE A 259 2.67 -5.15 -18.53
CA ILE A 259 2.85 -3.72 -18.25
C ILE A 259 1.65 -2.96 -18.76
N THR A 260 1.25 -1.92 -18.03
CA THR A 260 0.04 -1.14 -18.34
C THR A 260 0.33 0.36 -18.28
N PRO A 261 1.09 0.93 -19.25
CA PRO A 261 1.26 2.36 -19.34
C PRO A 261 -0.07 3.03 -19.72
N LYS A 262 -0.36 4.16 -19.08
CA LYS A 262 -1.57 4.95 -19.38
C LYS A 262 -1.30 6.44 -19.24
N VAL A 263 -1.77 7.20 -20.22
CA VAL A 263 -1.84 8.66 -20.20
C VAL A 263 -3.30 9.07 -20.13
N SER A 264 -3.64 10.02 -19.27
CA SER A 264 -4.99 10.49 -19.06
C SER A 264 -5.02 11.99 -18.79
N VAL A 265 -6.04 12.65 -19.34
CA VAL A 265 -6.24 14.10 -19.25
C VAL A 265 -7.68 14.38 -18.79
N PRO A 266 -7.87 15.23 -17.76
CA PRO A 266 -9.18 15.77 -17.44
C PRO A 266 -9.58 16.80 -18.50
N VAL A 267 -10.67 16.54 -19.23
CA VAL A 267 -11.27 17.49 -20.19
C VAL A 267 -12.16 18.49 -19.44
N SER A 268 -12.81 18.03 -18.38
CA SER A 268 -13.56 18.84 -17.42
C SER A 268 -13.51 18.20 -16.04
N GLU A 269 -14.16 18.81 -15.04
CA GLU A 269 -14.23 18.24 -13.68
C GLU A 269 -14.81 16.82 -13.65
N LYS A 270 -15.77 16.52 -14.54
CA LYS A 270 -16.46 15.23 -14.59
C LYS A 270 -16.07 14.38 -15.79
N PHE A 271 -15.40 14.92 -16.79
CA PHE A 271 -15.08 14.18 -18.00
C PHE A 271 -13.57 14.03 -18.18
N HIS A 272 -13.13 12.77 -18.30
CA HIS A 272 -11.73 12.40 -18.47
C HIS A 272 -11.59 11.56 -19.73
N VAL A 273 -10.46 11.73 -20.42
CA VAL A 273 -10.07 10.91 -21.56
C VAL A 273 -8.68 10.35 -21.32
N GLY A 274 -8.38 9.20 -21.90
CA GLY A 274 -7.07 8.58 -21.79
C GLY A 274 -6.78 7.62 -22.91
N VAL A 275 -5.50 7.34 -23.08
CA VAL A 275 -4.95 6.33 -23.97
C VAL A 275 -3.97 5.48 -23.20
N GLY A 276 -3.91 4.20 -23.51
CA GLY A 276 -3.00 3.29 -22.83
C GLY A 276 -2.80 2.00 -23.59
N ALA A 277 -1.97 1.15 -23.02
CA ALA A 277 -1.79 -0.20 -23.50
C ALA A 277 -1.78 -1.16 -22.31
N LEU A 278 -2.17 -2.41 -22.57
CA LEU A 278 -1.76 -3.55 -21.77
C LEU A 278 -0.90 -4.40 -22.69
N TYR A 279 0.36 -4.61 -22.34
CA TYR A 279 1.24 -5.55 -23.03
C TYR A 279 1.59 -6.66 -22.05
N ALA A 280 1.35 -7.90 -22.44
CA ALA A 280 1.71 -9.09 -21.68
C ALA A 280 2.66 -9.96 -22.49
N ARG A 281 3.59 -10.59 -21.78
CA ARG A 281 4.46 -11.62 -22.34
C ARG A 281 4.41 -12.83 -21.43
N VAL A 282 4.31 -14.01 -22.03
CA VAL A 282 4.35 -15.30 -21.35
C VAL A 282 5.45 -16.14 -21.98
N SER A 283 6.32 -16.69 -21.12
CA SER A 283 7.35 -17.63 -21.54
C SER A 283 7.34 -18.85 -20.62
N VAL A 284 6.96 -20.00 -21.17
CA VAL A 284 6.92 -21.27 -20.44
C VAL A 284 8.02 -22.17 -20.98
N SER A 285 9.17 -22.13 -20.30
CA SER A 285 10.39 -22.85 -20.70
C SER A 285 10.20 -24.36 -20.80
N ALA A 286 9.34 -24.94 -19.96
CA ALA A 286 9.02 -26.37 -19.99
C ALA A 286 8.34 -26.84 -21.29
N PHE A 287 7.68 -25.93 -22.03
CA PHE A 287 6.94 -26.25 -23.26
C PHE A 287 7.51 -25.54 -24.50
N GLY A 288 8.62 -24.81 -24.37
CA GLY A 288 9.21 -24.04 -25.48
C GLY A 288 8.32 -22.92 -26.01
N VAL A 289 7.30 -22.49 -25.25
CA VAL A 289 6.34 -21.47 -25.67
C VAL A 289 6.82 -20.09 -25.22
N SER A 290 6.96 -19.16 -26.18
CA SER A 290 7.12 -17.72 -25.92
C SER A 290 6.14 -16.96 -26.80
N ALA A 291 5.25 -16.19 -26.17
CA ALA A 291 4.30 -15.34 -26.87
C ALA A 291 4.18 -14.00 -26.14
N GLY A 292 4.06 -12.93 -26.92
CA GLY A 292 3.79 -11.59 -26.44
C GLY A 292 2.67 -10.94 -27.23
N GLY A 293 1.91 -10.10 -26.57
CA GLY A 293 0.80 -9.40 -27.20
C GLY A 293 0.09 -8.50 -26.20
N GLY A 294 -0.93 -7.81 -26.66
CA GLY A 294 -1.57 -6.80 -25.85
C GLY A 294 -2.78 -6.18 -26.50
N ILE A 295 -3.27 -5.12 -25.88
CA ILE A 295 -4.32 -4.27 -26.41
C ILE A 295 -3.91 -2.81 -26.23
N GLY A 296 -3.90 -2.05 -27.32
CA GLY A 296 -3.81 -0.60 -27.30
C GLY A 296 -5.22 -0.04 -27.28
N TYR A 297 -5.51 0.91 -26.39
CA TYR A 297 -6.87 1.41 -26.18
C TYR A 297 -6.94 2.92 -25.96
N GLY A 298 -8.09 3.48 -26.32
CA GLY A 298 -8.58 4.78 -25.87
C GLY A 298 -9.79 4.61 -24.96
N VAL A 299 -9.95 5.49 -23.98
CA VAL A 299 -11.02 5.41 -22.98
C VAL A 299 -11.51 6.80 -22.60
N GLY A 300 -12.82 6.94 -22.45
CA GLY A 300 -13.49 8.11 -21.90
C GLY A 300 -14.31 7.73 -20.67
N THR A 301 -14.25 8.55 -19.62
CA THR A 301 -15.01 8.34 -18.39
C THR A 301 -15.72 9.62 -17.99
N TYR A 302 -17.02 9.53 -17.80
CA TYR A 302 -17.86 10.60 -17.28
C TYR A 302 -18.33 10.27 -15.86
N GLY A 303 -18.11 11.19 -14.93
CA GLY A 303 -18.55 11.11 -13.54
C GLY A 303 -17.44 11.35 -12.52
N THR A 304 -17.74 10.95 -11.29
CA THR A 304 -16.82 11.01 -10.15
C THR A 304 -16.05 9.70 -10.01
N ALA A 305 -15.16 9.60 -9.03
CA ALA A 305 -14.47 8.34 -8.78
C ALA A 305 -15.39 7.22 -8.27
N ASP A 306 -16.50 7.59 -7.61
CA ASP A 306 -17.44 6.67 -6.98
C ASP A 306 -18.66 6.38 -7.86
N ASP A 307 -19.01 7.33 -8.73
CA ASP A 307 -20.15 7.26 -9.65
C ASP A 307 -19.69 7.65 -11.06
N ASN A 308 -19.45 6.67 -11.92
CA ASN A 308 -19.02 6.92 -13.29
C ASN A 308 -19.53 5.90 -14.29
N VAL A 309 -19.51 6.33 -15.55
CA VAL A 309 -19.67 5.50 -16.74
C VAL A 309 -18.41 5.67 -17.59
N THR A 310 -17.93 4.56 -18.12
CA THR A 310 -16.72 4.46 -18.92
C THR A 310 -17.02 3.76 -20.24
N LEU A 311 -16.54 4.36 -21.33
CA LEU A 311 -16.56 3.78 -22.67
C LEU A 311 -15.11 3.73 -23.18
N GLY A 312 -14.68 2.58 -23.66
CA GLY A 312 -13.36 2.42 -24.27
C GLY A 312 -13.42 1.62 -25.56
N VAL A 313 -12.39 1.80 -26.37
CA VAL A 313 -12.18 1.05 -27.61
C VAL A 313 -10.71 0.67 -27.69
N GLY A 314 -10.42 -0.57 -28.09
CA GLY A 314 -9.05 -1.02 -28.23
C GLY A 314 -8.87 -2.06 -29.33
N TYR A 315 -7.63 -2.16 -29.80
CA TYR A 315 -7.22 -3.12 -30.81
C TYR A 315 -6.14 -4.03 -30.23
N GLY A 316 -6.38 -5.34 -30.34
CA GLY A 316 -5.40 -6.34 -29.95
C GLY A 316 -4.20 -6.33 -30.88
N PHE A 317 -3.00 -6.58 -30.37
CA PHE A 317 -1.78 -6.71 -31.15
C PHE A 317 -0.88 -7.83 -30.62
N THR A 318 0.02 -8.34 -31.45
CA THR A 318 1.02 -9.36 -31.07
C THR A 318 2.44 -8.82 -31.17
N ASP A 319 3.39 -9.49 -30.52
CA ASP A 319 4.83 -9.20 -30.63
C ASP A 319 5.40 -9.46 -32.03
N ARG A 320 4.64 -10.11 -32.92
CA ARG A 320 4.94 -10.31 -34.34
C ARG A 320 4.47 -9.15 -35.24
N GLY A 321 3.84 -8.12 -34.67
CA GLY A 321 3.35 -6.95 -35.40
C GLY A 321 1.97 -7.14 -36.02
N GLU A 322 1.28 -8.24 -35.74
CA GLU A 322 -0.10 -8.46 -36.18
C GLU A 322 -1.05 -7.65 -35.30
N THR A 323 -2.06 -7.02 -35.89
CA THR A 323 -3.11 -6.27 -35.19
C THR A 323 -4.47 -6.84 -35.56
N SER A 324 -5.38 -6.92 -34.58
CA SER A 324 -6.76 -7.36 -34.79
C SER A 324 -7.47 -6.49 -35.83
N SER A 325 -8.23 -7.12 -36.73
CA SER A 325 -9.05 -6.44 -37.74
C SER A 325 -10.29 -5.77 -37.15
N SER A 326 -10.76 -6.25 -35.98
CA SER A 326 -11.92 -5.73 -35.26
C SER A 326 -11.54 -5.18 -33.90
N PRO A 327 -12.16 -4.08 -33.44
CA PRO A 327 -11.93 -3.56 -32.10
C PRO A 327 -12.66 -4.39 -31.03
N VAL A 328 -12.21 -4.22 -29.80
CA VAL A 328 -12.97 -4.52 -28.59
C VAL A 328 -13.48 -3.21 -28.02
N VAL A 329 -14.79 -3.11 -27.79
CA VAL A 329 -15.43 -1.98 -27.12
C VAL A 329 -15.74 -2.37 -25.69
N VAL A 330 -15.32 -1.57 -24.72
CA VAL A 330 -15.70 -1.77 -23.31
C VAL A 330 -16.73 -0.72 -22.89
N LEU A 331 -17.85 -1.17 -22.34
CA LEU A 331 -18.85 -0.33 -21.68
C LEU A 331 -18.98 -0.77 -20.24
N GLY A 332 -18.73 0.13 -19.30
CA GLY A 332 -18.85 -0.20 -17.89
C GLY A 332 -19.10 1.01 -17.01
N GLY A 333 -19.34 0.76 -15.74
CA GLY A 333 -19.64 1.79 -14.78
C GLY A 333 -19.44 1.33 -13.34
N ALA A 334 -19.31 2.31 -12.46
CA ALA A 334 -19.28 2.11 -11.03
C ALA A 334 -20.32 3.03 -10.38
N LYS A 335 -21.06 2.48 -9.42
CA LYS A 335 -22.07 3.20 -8.64
C LYS A 335 -21.84 2.93 -7.16
N ARG A 336 -21.55 3.96 -6.37
CA ARG A 336 -21.46 3.82 -4.91
C ARG A 336 -22.87 3.79 -4.32
N ILE A 337 -23.17 2.70 -3.62
CA ILE A 337 -24.49 2.46 -3.00
C ILE A 337 -24.46 2.58 -1.48
N SER A 338 -23.27 2.58 -0.86
CA SER A 338 -23.06 2.86 0.57
C SER A 338 -21.67 3.46 0.81
N ASN A 339 -21.32 3.79 2.06
CA ASN A 339 -19.98 4.28 2.42
C ASN A 339 -18.87 3.27 2.07
N TYR A 340 -19.20 1.97 2.07
CA TYR A 340 -18.24 0.89 1.93
C TYR A 340 -18.45 0.06 0.66
N VAL A 341 -19.55 0.22 -0.08
CA VAL A 341 -19.89 -0.67 -1.20
C VAL A 341 -20.19 0.11 -2.47
N SER A 342 -19.57 -0.30 -3.57
CA SER A 342 -19.94 0.07 -4.94
C SER A 342 -20.37 -1.15 -5.74
N LEU A 343 -21.35 -0.97 -6.61
CA LEU A 343 -21.67 -1.91 -7.68
C LEU A 343 -20.86 -1.52 -8.92
N ILE A 344 -20.30 -2.50 -9.61
CA ILE A 344 -19.46 -2.30 -10.79
C ILE A 344 -19.89 -3.27 -11.88
N ASN A 345 -19.95 -2.78 -13.11
CA ASN A 345 -20.09 -3.61 -14.30
C ASN A 345 -19.05 -3.21 -15.35
N GLU A 346 -18.67 -4.16 -16.18
CA GLU A 346 -17.90 -3.95 -17.41
C GLU A 346 -18.29 -5.01 -18.44
N THR A 347 -18.59 -4.59 -19.66
CA THR A 347 -18.91 -5.48 -20.78
C THR A 347 -17.94 -5.19 -21.92
N TYR A 348 -17.21 -6.20 -22.35
CA TYR A 348 -16.36 -6.21 -23.54
C TYR A 348 -17.16 -6.78 -24.71
N ILE A 349 -17.34 -5.97 -25.74
CA ILE A 349 -18.05 -6.30 -26.97
C ILE A 349 -17.00 -6.44 -28.07
N TYR A 350 -17.01 -7.56 -28.77
CA TYR A 350 -16.04 -7.90 -29.81
C TYR A 350 -16.73 -8.61 -30.97
N ASP A 351 -16.01 -8.84 -32.07
CA ASP A 351 -16.55 -9.58 -33.21
C ASP A 351 -16.82 -11.03 -32.82
N GLY A 352 -18.10 -11.43 -32.80
CA GLY A 352 -18.54 -12.74 -32.35
C GLY A 352 -19.17 -12.80 -30.95
N GLY A 353 -19.28 -11.68 -30.21
CA GLY A 353 -20.12 -11.64 -29.01
C GLY A 353 -19.73 -10.60 -27.96
N ALA A 354 -20.17 -10.87 -26.73
CA ALA A 354 -19.82 -10.08 -25.56
C ALA A 354 -19.41 -10.96 -24.38
N LEU A 355 -18.48 -10.46 -23.58
CA LEU A 355 -18.09 -11.01 -22.28
C LEU A 355 -18.09 -9.85 -21.29
N GLY A 356 -18.67 -10.03 -20.11
CA GLY A 356 -18.68 -9.00 -19.09
C GLY A 356 -18.44 -9.54 -17.70
N LEU A 357 -18.06 -8.63 -16.81
CA LEU A 357 -17.97 -8.84 -15.37
C LEU A 357 -18.97 -7.91 -14.69
N VAL A 358 -19.68 -8.45 -13.70
CA VAL A 358 -20.55 -7.69 -12.81
C VAL A 358 -20.22 -8.05 -11.37
N GLY A 359 -20.17 -7.08 -10.47
CA GLY A 359 -19.69 -7.33 -9.12
C GLY A 359 -19.86 -6.18 -8.15
N GLY A 360 -19.38 -6.42 -6.94
CA GLY A 360 -19.32 -5.45 -5.86
C GLY A 360 -17.87 -5.16 -5.48
N ARG A 361 -17.58 -3.90 -5.15
CA ARG A 361 -16.33 -3.48 -4.53
C ARG A 361 -16.58 -2.97 -3.12
N PHE A 362 -15.95 -3.60 -2.15
CA PHE A 362 -15.80 -3.10 -0.80
C PHE A 362 -14.67 -2.08 -0.72
N HIS A 363 -14.86 -1.01 0.05
CA HIS A 363 -13.92 0.08 0.24
C HIS A 363 -13.59 0.28 1.71
N ALA A 364 -12.32 0.55 1.96
CA ALA A 364 -11.78 1.06 3.21
C ALA A 364 -10.64 2.04 2.87
N LYS A 365 -10.17 2.82 3.85
CA LYS A 365 -9.26 3.96 3.66
C LYS A 365 -8.08 3.74 2.72
N ARG A 366 -7.48 2.57 2.78
CA ARG A 366 -6.39 2.16 1.88
C ARG A 366 -6.61 0.79 1.29
N PHE A 367 -7.77 0.18 1.50
CA PHE A 367 -8.02 -1.17 1.06
C PHE A 367 -9.28 -1.20 0.21
N SER A 368 -9.25 -1.94 -0.88
CA SER A 368 -10.47 -2.30 -1.59
C SER A 368 -10.45 -3.78 -1.92
N GLY A 369 -11.60 -4.43 -1.78
CA GLY A 369 -11.80 -5.81 -2.18
C GLY A 369 -12.92 -5.89 -3.20
N SER A 370 -12.75 -6.61 -4.30
CA SER A 370 -13.78 -6.79 -5.32
C SER A 370 -14.13 -8.26 -5.49
N LEU A 371 -15.42 -8.53 -5.64
CA LEU A 371 -15.96 -9.83 -6.02
C LEU A 371 -16.84 -9.64 -7.25
N GLY A 372 -16.69 -10.50 -8.24
CA GLY A 372 -17.45 -10.41 -9.49
C GLY A 372 -17.73 -11.75 -10.14
N ALA A 373 -18.72 -11.73 -11.01
CA ALA A 373 -19.14 -12.86 -11.82
C ALA A 373 -19.06 -12.51 -13.31
N ALA A 374 -18.62 -13.47 -14.12
CA ALA A 374 -18.58 -13.37 -15.57
C ALA A 374 -19.89 -13.83 -16.21
N TYR A 375 -20.26 -13.18 -17.30
CA TYR A 375 -21.37 -13.52 -18.18
C TYR A 375 -20.99 -13.23 -19.63
N GLY A 376 -21.68 -13.83 -20.60
CA GLY A 376 -21.39 -13.55 -22.01
C GLY A 376 -22.21 -14.37 -23.00
N THR A 377 -22.15 -14.01 -24.27
CA THR A 377 -22.95 -14.61 -25.35
C THR A 377 -22.74 -16.12 -25.50
N ASN A 378 -21.52 -16.59 -25.22
CA ASN A 378 -21.12 -18.00 -25.32
C ASN A 378 -20.80 -18.62 -23.95
N VAL A 379 -21.16 -17.92 -22.87
CA VAL A 379 -21.00 -18.37 -21.50
C VAL A 379 -22.38 -18.82 -21.06
N GLY A 380 -22.61 -20.14 -20.94
CA GLY A 380 -23.93 -20.75 -20.67
C GLY A 380 -24.53 -20.46 -19.28
N GLY A 381 -24.14 -19.35 -18.64
CA GLY A 381 -24.55 -18.95 -17.30
C GLY A 381 -23.77 -17.75 -16.78
N ILE A 382 -23.92 -17.50 -15.48
CA ILE A 382 -23.17 -16.50 -14.73
C ILE A 382 -22.28 -17.23 -13.72
N TYR A 383 -20.98 -16.98 -13.75
CA TYR A 383 -20.00 -17.74 -12.95
C TYR A 383 -19.14 -16.81 -12.10
N PRO A 384 -18.85 -17.13 -10.83
CA PRO A 384 -17.83 -16.42 -10.07
C PRO A 384 -16.50 -16.44 -10.84
N ALA A 385 -15.95 -15.27 -11.14
CA ALA A 385 -14.83 -15.12 -12.06
C ALA A 385 -13.98 -13.89 -11.76
N TYR A 386 -14.15 -13.29 -10.59
CA TYR A 386 -13.33 -12.16 -10.18
C TYR A 386 -13.23 -12.09 -8.66
N LEU A 387 -11.99 -12.11 -8.19
CA LEU A 387 -11.61 -11.80 -6.82
C LEU A 387 -10.40 -10.88 -6.88
N GLU A 388 -10.42 -9.82 -6.11
CA GLU A 388 -9.32 -8.84 -6.06
C GLU A 388 -9.24 -8.28 -4.66
N ALA A 389 -8.03 -8.15 -4.12
CA ALA A 389 -7.76 -7.25 -3.02
C ALA A 389 -6.66 -6.26 -3.42
N ALA A 390 -6.82 -5.01 -3.02
CA ALA A 390 -5.87 -3.96 -3.34
C ALA A 390 -5.59 -3.07 -2.15
N TYR A 391 -4.31 -2.73 -1.98
CA TYR A 391 -3.83 -1.78 -1.01
C TYR A 391 -3.31 -0.52 -1.72
N ARG A 392 -3.87 0.63 -1.37
CA ARG A 392 -3.52 1.95 -1.89
C ARG A 392 -2.48 2.62 -1.01
N PHE A 393 -1.50 3.22 -1.65
CA PHE A 393 -0.44 3.99 -1.00
C PHE A 393 -0.24 5.34 -1.70
N GLY A 394 0.52 6.22 -1.06
CA GLY A 394 0.73 7.60 -1.52
C GLY A 394 -0.16 8.62 -0.81
N LYS A 395 -0.10 9.87 -1.29
CA LYS A 395 -0.89 10.97 -0.71
C LYS A 395 -2.34 10.84 -1.17
N ASN A 396 -3.18 10.23 -0.35
CA ASN A 396 -4.64 10.33 -0.47
C ASN A 396 -5.04 11.79 -0.20
N LYS A 397 -5.04 12.64 -1.23
CA LYS A 397 -5.56 14.01 -1.17
C LYS A 397 -7.04 14.04 -1.52
#